data_AF-A0A2E5JRS5-F1
#
_entry.id   AF-A0A2E5JRS5-F1
#
_cell.length_a   1.000
_cell.length_b   1.000
_cell.length_c   1.000
_cell.angle_alpha   90.00
_cell.angle_beta   90.00
_cell.angle_gamma   90.00
#
_symmetry.space_group_name_H-M   'P 1'
#
loop_
_entity.id
_entity.type
_entity.pdbx_description
1 polymer ?
#
loop_
_entity_poly.entity_id
_entity_poly.type
_entity_poly.pdbx_seq_one_letter_code
_entity_poly.pdbx_strand_id
1 'polypeptide(L)'
;MNLRSLIFFISIGISQVDYQTEIQPIFYDKCSGCHTSGGSSGGLDLTSYSTLMAGGNSGSSIVPGNHQNSLLWKRINDGSMPPSSNNVMPSKIELVKQWINEGALANPSSINNPPEIFSWLSVENDTIKISSSNLLSKYSLAWTESKDPDGDKINYIVYAKISNNPYEIIDDTSAQKIELLYQDFLDNIFENSTSKTEIVQFTIDATDNKDTVRISGNDRIVYVDRTDYLSIDEQVYPKSYALYANFPNPFNPRTQIRFDLPIMTNVDLIIYNMLGQKIKTFKMQNASAGNHLITWNATNDLGNPVSAGVYLYQLQAEGFVKTKKMILLK
;
A
#
# COMPACT_ATOMS: atom_id res chain seq x y z
N MET A 1 -19.47 -8.09 13.35
CA MET A 1 -18.35 -8.21 12.40
C MET A 1 -17.79 -6.79 12.31
N ASN A 2 -16.56 -6.56 12.76
CA ASN A 2 -16.01 -5.20 12.97
C ASN A 2 -14.87 -5.01 11.96
N LEU A 3 -15.01 -4.15 10.95
CA LEU A 3 -13.87 -3.66 10.16
C LEU A 3 -13.04 -2.60 10.92
N ARG A 4 -13.25 -2.48 12.24
CA ARG A 4 -12.65 -1.45 13.12
C ARG A 4 -11.12 -1.41 13.16
N SER A 5 -10.42 -2.41 12.63
CA SER A 5 -8.96 -2.46 12.66
C SER A 5 -8.26 -1.64 11.56
N LEU A 6 -9.00 -1.03 10.63
CA LEU A 6 -8.44 -0.22 9.54
C LEU A 6 -8.46 1.30 9.79
N ILE A 7 -8.89 1.75 10.99
CA ILE A 7 -9.04 3.19 11.28
C ILE A 7 -7.66 3.83 11.49
N PHE A 8 -7.14 4.49 10.44
CA PHE A 8 -6.09 5.50 10.60
C PHE A 8 -6.69 6.88 10.89
N PHE A 9 -5.90 7.67 11.60
CA PHE A 9 -6.29 8.90 12.29
C PHE A 9 -7.12 9.86 11.44
N ILE A 10 -8.23 10.34 12.05
CA ILE A 10 -9.06 11.45 11.59
C ILE A 10 -8.15 12.64 11.27
N SER A 11 -8.03 12.98 10.00
CA SER A 11 -7.41 14.23 9.57
C SER A 11 -8.40 15.35 9.86
N ILE A 12 -8.18 16.08 10.95
CA ILE A 12 -8.93 17.31 11.23
C ILE A 12 -8.72 18.28 10.06
N GLY A 13 -9.78 18.50 9.29
CA GLY A 13 -9.80 19.49 8.22
C GLY A 13 -9.54 20.90 8.74
N ILE A 14 -8.76 21.67 7.98
CA ILE A 14 -8.45 23.06 8.27
C ILE A 14 -9.51 23.91 7.56
N SER A 15 -10.34 24.61 8.33
CA SER A 15 -11.29 25.60 7.81
C SER A 15 -10.58 26.77 7.15
N GLN A 16 -11.27 27.47 6.23
CA GLN A 16 -10.81 28.73 5.63
C GLN A 16 -10.37 29.73 6.70
N VAL A 17 -9.29 30.48 6.42
CA VAL A 17 -8.65 31.36 7.40
C VAL A 17 -9.48 32.63 7.63
N ASP A 18 -9.83 32.89 8.89
CA ASP A 18 -10.60 34.07 9.27
C ASP A 18 -9.69 35.28 9.50
N TYR A 19 -9.93 36.37 8.77
CA TYR A 19 -9.09 37.56 8.88
C TYR A 19 -9.11 38.15 10.29
N GLN A 20 -10.28 38.32 10.89
CA GLN A 20 -10.44 39.07 12.14
C GLN A 20 -9.81 38.34 13.33
N THR A 21 -9.90 37.01 13.36
CA THR A 21 -9.48 36.18 14.48
C THR A 21 -8.09 35.57 14.29
N GLU A 22 -7.64 35.37 13.04
CA GLU A 22 -6.38 34.67 12.77
C GLU A 22 -5.30 35.55 12.13
N ILE A 23 -5.67 36.50 11.27
CA ILE A 23 -4.73 37.35 10.51
C ILE A 23 -4.48 38.70 11.17
N GLN A 24 -5.55 39.44 11.48
CA GLN A 24 -5.48 40.77 12.08
C GLN A 24 -4.65 40.79 13.37
N PRO A 25 -4.69 39.78 14.27
CA PRO A 25 -3.82 39.77 15.45
C PRO A 25 -2.33 39.72 15.12
N ILE A 26 -1.94 39.07 14.01
CA ILE A 26 -0.53 39.02 13.57
C ILE A 26 -0.06 40.43 13.20
N PHE A 27 -0.84 41.13 12.38
CA PHE A 27 -0.49 42.49 11.94
C PHE A 27 -0.59 43.51 13.06
N TYR A 28 -1.55 43.32 13.97
CA TYR A 28 -1.68 44.17 15.15
C TYR A 28 -0.44 44.04 16.05
N ASP A 29 -0.01 42.82 16.37
CA ASP A 29 1.17 42.59 17.23
C ASP A 29 2.49 43.03 16.56
N LYS A 30 2.66 42.73 15.27
CA LYS A 30 3.97 42.85 14.61
C LYS A 30 4.17 44.14 13.83
N CYS A 31 3.10 44.76 13.36
CA CYS A 31 3.19 45.80 12.33
C CYS A 31 2.55 47.13 12.74
N SER A 32 1.52 47.09 13.61
CA SER A 32 0.79 48.30 14.02
C SER A 32 1.61 49.31 14.83
N GLY A 33 2.83 48.97 15.27
CA GLY A 33 3.72 49.98 15.87
C GLY A 33 4.28 51.00 14.86
N CYS A 34 4.31 50.64 13.57
CA CYS A 34 4.95 51.46 12.52
C CYS A 34 4.11 51.58 11.23
N HIS A 35 2.93 50.95 11.17
CA HIS A 35 2.03 50.98 10.02
C HIS A 35 0.60 51.31 10.46
N THR A 36 0.39 52.58 10.81
CA THR A 36 -0.87 53.13 11.35
C THR A 36 -1.33 54.39 10.64
N SER A 37 -2.61 54.71 10.83
CA SER A 37 -3.25 55.92 10.33
C SER A 37 -2.48 57.18 10.71
N GLY A 38 -2.13 58.00 9.71
CA GLY A 38 -1.52 59.32 9.92
C GLY A 38 -0.07 59.49 9.46
N GLY A 39 0.56 58.49 8.83
CA GLY A 39 1.81 58.68 8.06
C GLY A 39 3.02 57.93 8.59
N SER A 40 2.95 56.59 8.58
CA SER A 40 4.06 55.73 8.96
C SER A 40 4.46 54.77 7.81
N SER A 41 5.68 54.23 7.90
CA SER A 41 6.52 53.54 6.88
C SER A 41 5.84 53.24 5.53
N GLY A 42 6.08 54.12 4.56
CA GLY A 42 5.61 53.93 3.18
C GLY A 42 4.12 54.23 2.95
N GLY A 43 3.45 54.92 3.88
CA GLY A 43 2.03 55.30 3.76
C GLY A 43 1.07 54.12 3.91
N LEU A 44 1.51 53.03 4.54
CA LEU A 44 0.74 51.81 4.71
C LEU A 44 0.13 51.75 6.12
N ASP A 45 -1.14 51.40 6.20
CA ASP A 45 -1.90 51.21 7.45
C ASP A 45 -2.39 49.77 7.51
N LEU A 46 -2.02 49.04 8.57
CA LEU A 46 -2.32 47.61 8.77
C LEU A 46 -3.26 47.36 9.96
N THR A 47 -3.93 48.41 10.42
CA THR A 47 -4.78 48.37 11.62
C THR A 47 -6.20 47.86 11.36
N SER A 48 -6.60 47.76 10.09
CA SER A 48 -7.90 47.25 9.68
C SER A 48 -7.84 46.54 8.33
N TYR A 49 -8.84 45.71 8.05
CA TYR A 49 -8.97 45.06 6.74
C TYR A 49 -8.99 46.06 5.58
N SER A 50 -9.80 47.11 5.71
CA SER A 50 -9.99 48.10 4.64
C SER A 50 -8.69 48.86 4.33
N THR A 51 -7.94 49.23 5.37
CA THR A 51 -6.65 49.94 5.20
C THR A 51 -5.55 49.01 4.69
N LEU A 52 -5.51 47.77 5.15
CA LEU A 52 -4.63 46.73 4.61
C LEU A 52 -4.82 46.59 3.10
N MET A 53 -6.07 46.40 2.65
CA MET A 53 -6.40 46.16 1.24
C MET A 53 -6.24 47.42 0.37
N ALA A 54 -6.33 48.62 0.94
CA ALA A 54 -6.07 49.87 0.22
C ALA A 54 -4.59 50.01 -0.22
N GLY A 55 -3.67 49.35 0.48
CA GLY A 55 -2.24 49.41 0.19
C GLY A 55 -1.58 50.71 0.69
N GLY A 56 -0.41 51.02 0.15
CA GLY A 56 0.36 52.22 0.53
C GLY A 56 1.01 52.90 -0.67
N ASN A 57 2.04 53.70 -0.45
CA ASN A 57 2.71 54.47 -1.51
C ASN A 57 3.38 53.59 -2.59
N SER A 58 3.61 52.31 -2.29
CA SER A 58 4.14 51.31 -3.25
C SER A 58 3.05 50.53 -3.99
N GLY A 59 1.78 50.96 -3.87
CA GLY A 59 0.62 50.27 -4.43
C GLY A 59 0.05 49.21 -3.49
N SER A 60 -0.63 48.22 -4.08
CA SER A 60 -1.30 47.14 -3.35
C SER A 60 -0.33 46.34 -2.48
N SER A 61 -0.65 46.22 -1.20
CA SER A 61 0.11 45.41 -0.23
C SER A 61 -0.24 43.91 -0.38
N ILE A 62 -1.50 43.62 -0.70
CA ILE A 62 -2.08 42.29 -0.88
C ILE A 62 -2.67 42.19 -2.30
N VAL A 63 -2.44 41.05 -2.93
CA VAL A 63 -3.07 40.63 -4.19
C VAL A 63 -3.88 39.36 -3.90
N PRO A 64 -5.22 39.46 -3.78
CA PRO A 64 -6.10 38.31 -3.58
C PRO A 64 -5.80 37.15 -4.53
N GLY A 65 -5.73 35.93 -4.00
CA GLY A 65 -5.44 34.71 -4.75
C GLY A 65 -3.97 34.54 -5.16
N ASN A 66 -3.08 35.50 -4.84
CA ASN A 66 -1.71 35.48 -5.33
C ASN A 66 -0.70 36.05 -4.31
N HIS A 67 -0.31 35.21 -3.34
CA HIS A 67 0.73 35.58 -2.36
C HIS A 67 2.07 35.93 -3.03
N GLN A 68 2.42 35.28 -4.15
CA GLN A 68 3.66 35.54 -4.90
C GLN A 68 3.72 36.94 -5.51
N ASN A 69 2.58 37.63 -5.66
CA ASN A 69 2.52 39.01 -6.09
C ASN A 69 2.14 39.99 -4.97
N SER A 70 1.85 39.48 -3.77
CA SER A 70 1.55 40.30 -2.59
C SER A 70 2.83 40.84 -1.96
N LEU A 71 3.04 42.16 -2.04
CA LEU A 71 4.25 42.82 -1.52
C LEU A 71 4.43 42.58 -0.02
N LEU A 72 3.34 42.61 0.75
CA LEU A 72 3.39 42.39 2.20
C LEU A 72 3.93 40.99 2.52
N TRP A 73 3.41 39.95 1.84
CA TRP A 73 3.87 38.59 2.06
C TRP A 73 5.36 38.41 1.73
N LYS A 74 5.83 39.01 0.62
CA LYS A 74 7.26 38.98 0.25
C LYS A 74 8.14 39.53 1.36
N ARG A 75 7.76 40.68 1.94
CA ARG A 75 8.54 41.37 2.96
C ARG A 75 8.60 40.63 4.30
N ILE A 76 7.52 39.95 4.68
CA ILE A 76 7.53 39.11 5.89
C ILE A 76 8.26 37.79 5.67
N ASN A 77 8.18 37.22 4.47
CA ASN A 77 8.81 35.94 4.14
C ASN A 77 10.34 36.07 3.95
N ASP A 78 10.81 37.16 3.35
CA ASP A 78 12.25 37.45 3.21
C ASP A 78 12.88 38.06 4.48
N GLY A 79 12.06 38.30 5.52
CA GLY A 79 12.50 38.86 6.80
C GLY A 79 12.87 40.34 6.74
N SER A 80 12.59 41.05 5.65
CA SER A 80 12.81 42.50 5.57
C SER A 80 11.82 43.30 6.43
N MET A 81 10.68 42.71 6.81
CA MET A 81 9.73 43.27 7.76
C MET A 81 9.17 42.20 8.71
N PRO A 82 9.01 42.51 10.01
CA PRO A 82 9.48 43.71 10.71
C PRO A 82 11.01 43.76 10.84
N PRO A 83 11.61 44.92 11.20
CA PRO A 83 13.05 45.02 11.48
C PRO A 83 13.53 43.98 12.50
N SER A 84 14.80 43.59 12.38
CA SER A 84 15.43 42.32 12.82
C SER A 84 15.21 41.82 14.26
N SER A 85 14.55 42.60 15.13
CA SER A 85 14.19 42.22 16.49
C SER A 85 12.73 41.76 16.66
N ASN A 86 11.88 41.80 15.62
CA ASN A 86 10.45 41.48 15.75
C ASN A 86 9.88 40.63 14.58
N ASN A 87 10.61 39.61 14.12
CA ASN A 87 10.20 38.78 12.98
C ASN A 87 8.87 38.04 13.23
N VAL A 88 8.11 37.80 12.15
CA VAL A 88 6.91 36.95 12.16
C VAL A 88 7.32 35.48 12.20
N MET A 89 6.66 34.65 13.02
CA MET A 89 6.93 33.21 13.08
C MET A 89 6.61 32.52 11.74
N PRO A 90 7.38 31.51 11.30
CA PRO A 90 7.14 30.81 10.03
C PRO A 90 5.71 30.25 9.87
N SER A 91 5.13 29.69 10.94
CA SER A 91 3.75 29.19 10.92
C SER A 91 2.71 30.30 10.67
N LYS A 92 2.97 31.51 11.17
CA LYS A 92 2.12 32.69 10.93
C LYS A 92 2.32 33.25 9.51
N ILE A 93 3.52 33.13 8.95
CA ILE A 93 3.77 33.48 7.53
C ILE A 93 3.00 32.53 6.60
N GLU A 94 3.00 31.22 6.89
CA GLU A 94 2.21 30.25 6.13
C GLU A 94 0.71 30.47 6.29
N LEU A 95 0.24 30.89 7.47
CA LEU A 95 -1.17 31.26 7.68
C LEU A 95 -1.57 32.49 6.84
N VAL A 96 -0.73 33.54 6.80
CA VAL A 96 -0.95 34.71 5.92
C VAL A 96 -0.92 34.31 4.44
N LYS A 97 -0.01 33.42 4.05
CA LYS A 97 0.05 32.88 2.68
C LYS A 97 -1.23 32.16 2.30
N GLN A 98 -1.73 31.31 3.19
CA GLN A 98 -2.97 30.57 3.00
C GLN A 98 -4.14 31.55 2.81
N TRP A 99 -4.35 32.47 3.74
CA TRP A 99 -5.40 33.49 3.65
C TRP A 99 -5.35 34.31 2.36
N ILE A 100 -4.16 34.73 1.90
CA ILE A 100 -4.03 35.46 0.64
C ILE A 100 -4.47 34.59 -0.54
N ASN A 101 -4.02 33.34 -0.60
CA ASN A 101 -4.36 32.43 -1.69
C ASN A 101 -5.85 32.04 -1.68
N GLU A 102 -6.49 32.05 -0.50
CA GLU A 102 -7.95 31.90 -0.32
C GLU A 102 -8.74 33.16 -0.74
N GLY A 103 -8.08 34.20 -1.27
CA GLY A 103 -8.73 35.40 -1.79
C GLY A 103 -8.70 36.60 -0.86
N ALA A 104 -7.97 36.53 0.26
CA ALA A 104 -7.77 37.63 1.20
C ALA A 104 -9.10 38.25 1.67
N LEU A 105 -10.09 37.43 2.02
CA LEU A 105 -11.42 37.88 2.42
C LEU A 105 -11.43 38.45 3.84
N ALA A 106 -12.29 39.45 4.10
CA ALA A 106 -12.45 40.06 5.42
C ALA A 106 -13.13 39.14 6.43
N ASN A 107 -14.03 38.31 5.92
CA ASN A 107 -14.67 37.22 6.64
C ASN A 107 -14.57 36.01 5.71
N PRO A 108 -14.51 34.79 6.24
CA PRO A 108 -14.65 33.59 5.42
C PRO A 108 -15.90 33.67 4.54
N SER A 109 -15.85 33.07 3.35
CA SER A 109 -17.03 32.88 2.50
C SER A 109 -18.15 32.27 3.33
N SER A 110 -19.26 33.00 3.49
CA SER A 110 -20.41 32.54 4.27
C SER A 110 -21.32 31.58 3.49
N ILE A 111 -20.96 31.28 2.25
CA ILE A 111 -21.64 30.32 1.38
C ILE A 111 -20.69 29.15 1.23
N ASN A 112 -21.12 28.00 1.73
CA ASN A 112 -20.44 26.72 1.55
C ASN A 112 -21.14 25.99 0.42
N ASN A 113 -20.44 25.74 -0.68
CA ASN A 113 -20.89 24.91 -1.76
C ASN A 113 -20.36 23.49 -1.52
N PRO A 114 -21.18 22.44 -1.74
CA PRO A 114 -20.71 21.09 -1.57
C PRO A 114 -19.64 20.72 -2.60
N PRO A 115 -18.78 19.72 -2.31
CA PRO A 115 -17.81 19.21 -3.26
C PRO A 115 -18.45 18.76 -4.59
N GLU A 116 -17.72 18.89 -5.70
CA GLU A 116 -18.21 18.44 -7.01
C GLU A 116 -18.29 16.91 -7.11
N ILE A 117 -19.18 16.42 -7.98
CA ILE A 117 -19.32 14.98 -8.24
C ILE A 117 -18.02 14.41 -8.82
N PHE A 118 -17.64 13.25 -8.32
CA PHE A 118 -16.51 12.45 -8.79
C PHE A 118 -16.96 11.03 -9.15
N SER A 119 -16.10 10.28 -9.83
CA SER A 119 -16.43 8.97 -10.40
C SER A 119 -15.36 7.94 -10.12
N TRP A 120 -15.77 6.67 -10.20
CA TRP A 120 -14.85 5.55 -10.10
C TRP A 120 -13.89 5.47 -11.29
N LEU A 121 -12.64 5.12 -11.00
CA LEU A 121 -11.68 4.62 -11.98
C LEU A 121 -11.60 3.09 -11.97
N SER A 122 -11.85 2.47 -10.81
CA SER A 122 -11.96 1.01 -10.68
C SER A 122 -13.18 0.45 -11.40
N VAL A 123 -13.06 -0.80 -11.87
CA VAL A 123 -14.13 -1.56 -12.54
C VAL A 123 -15.26 -1.91 -11.59
N GLU A 124 -16.49 -1.98 -12.09
CA GLU A 124 -17.69 -2.19 -11.27
C GLU A 124 -17.68 -3.51 -10.48
N ASN A 125 -17.17 -4.58 -11.09
CA ASN A 125 -17.07 -5.90 -10.49
C ASN A 125 -15.65 -6.44 -10.68
N ASP A 126 -15.05 -6.94 -9.60
CA ASP A 126 -13.73 -7.57 -9.63
C ASP A 126 -13.66 -8.82 -8.73
N THR A 127 -12.63 -9.65 -8.88
CA THR A 127 -12.42 -10.86 -8.10
C THR A 127 -10.99 -10.95 -7.57
N ILE A 128 -10.87 -11.16 -6.26
CA ILE A 128 -9.62 -11.44 -5.57
C ILE A 128 -9.56 -12.92 -5.24
N LYS A 129 -8.46 -13.59 -5.62
CA LYS A 129 -8.18 -14.99 -5.24
C LYS A 129 -6.99 -15.04 -4.30
N ILE A 130 -7.22 -15.48 -3.07
CA ILE A 130 -6.21 -15.50 -2.02
C ILE A 130 -5.65 -16.91 -1.87
N SER A 131 -4.31 -17.00 -1.81
CA SER A 131 -3.51 -18.21 -1.56
C SER A 131 -2.44 -17.89 -0.50
N SER A 132 -1.78 -18.91 0.07
CA SER A 132 -0.71 -18.63 1.04
C SER A 132 0.49 -17.91 0.42
N SER A 133 0.67 -18.04 -0.90
CA SER A 133 1.79 -17.45 -1.65
C SER A 133 1.62 -15.97 -2.01
N ASN A 134 0.41 -15.40 -1.91
CA ASN A 134 0.10 -14.06 -2.43
C ASN A 134 -0.45 -13.07 -1.39
N LEU A 135 -0.29 -13.37 -0.09
CA LEU A 135 -0.84 -12.56 1.02
C LEU A 135 -0.35 -11.09 1.04
N LEU A 136 0.85 -10.82 0.49
CA LEU A 136 1.41 -9.47 0.36
C LEU A 136 0.93 -8.72 -0.90
N SER A 137 0.11 -9.34 -1.73
CA SER A 137 -0.49 -8.68 -2.89
C SER A 137 -1.51 -7.66 -2.44
N LYS A 138 -1.74 -6.65 -3.28
CA LYS A 138 -2.62 -5.52 -2.96
C LYS A 138 -3.75 -5.43 -3.99
N TYR A 139 -4.94 -5.15 -3.50
CA TYR A 139 -6.06 -4.66 -4.30
C TYR A 139 -6.04 -3.13 -4.30
N SER A 140 -6.26 -2.51 -5.46
CA SER A 140 -6.30 -1.05 -5.59
C SER A 140 -7.70 -0.59 -5.95
N LEU A 141 -8.24 0.29 -5.11
CA LEU A 141 -9.48 0.99 -5.35
C LEU A 141 -9.15 2.45 -5.67
N ALA A 142 -9.62 2.97 -6.81
CA ALA A 142 -9.27 4.31 -7.29
C ALA A 142 -10.48 5.05 -7.88
N TRP A 143 -10.43 6.38 -7.78
CA TRP A 143 -11.48 7.30 -8.22
C TRP A 143 -10.87 8.60 -8.79
N THR A 144 -11.69 9.42 -9.43
CA THR A 144 -11.28 10.75 -9.91
C THR A 144 -11.26 11.76 -8.77
N GLU A 145 -10.45 12.81 -8.91
CA GLU A 145 -10.47 13.93 -7.98
C GLU A 145 -11.82 14.68 -8.03
N SER A 146 -12.37 14.99 -6.85
CA SER A 146 -13.43 15.97 -6.62
C SER A 146 -12.81 17.33 -6.30
N LYS A 147 -13.52 18.41 -6.67
CA LYS A 147 -13.10 19.79 -6.44
C LYS A 147 -14.15 20.52 -5.64
N ASP A 148 -13.69 21.40 -4.77
CA ASP A 148 -14.58 22.30 -4.06
C ASP A 148 -14.72 23.64 -4.81
N PRO A 149 -15.94 24.13 -5.08
CA PRO A 149 -16.13 25.42 -5.74
C PRO A 149 -15.56 26.61 -4.96
N ASP A 150 -15.47 26.51 -3.64
CA ASP A 150 -14.95 27.55 -2.75
C ASP A 150 -13.43 27.39 -2.51
N GLY A 151 -12.84 26.34 -3.07
CA GLY A 151 -11.41 26.02 -2.93
C GLY A 151 -11.05 25.36 -1.60
N ASP A 152 -12.04 24.89 -0.83
CA ASP A 152 -11.83 24.12 0.38
C ASP A 152 -11.11 22.79 0.06
N LYS A 153 -10.34 22.28 1.02
CA LYS A 153 -9.63 21.01 0.85
C LYS A 153 -10.60 19.84 0.92
N ILE A 154 -10.51 18.95 -0.06
CA ILE A 154 -11.31 17.73 -0.12
C ILE A 154 -10.57 16.55 0.51
N ASN A 155 -11.27 15.84 1.39
CA ASN A 155 -10.95 14.49 1.85
C ASN A 155 -11.97 13.48 1.33
N TYR A 156 -11.60 12.20 1.34
CA TYR A 156 -12.45 11.09 0.93
C TYR A 156 -12.63 10.11 2.07
N ILE A 157 -13.88 9.83 2.41
CA ILE A 157 -14.26 8.82 3.37
C ILE A 157 -14.64 7.56 2.60
N VAL A 158 -13.84 6.51 2.77
CA VAL A 158 -14.04 5.24 2.08
C VAL A 158 -14.83 4.31 2.98
N TYR A 159 -15.93 3.78 2.46
CA TYR A 159 -16.79 2.84 3.15
C TYR A 159 -16.71 1.47 2.50
N ALA A 160 -16.79 0.43 3.32
CA ALA A 160 -17.00 -0.93 2.85
C ALA A 160 -18.10 -1.62 3.66
N LYS A 161 -18.81 -2.54 3.02
CA LYS A 161 -19.65 -3.50 3.71
C LYS A 161 -19.39 -4.90 3.19
N ILE A 162 -19.63 -5.89 4.05
CA ILE A 162 -19.50 -7.30 3.71
C ILE A 162 -20.89 -7.91 3.66
N SER A 163 -21.26 -8.49 2.53
CA SER A 163 -22.55 -9.15 2.33
C SER A 163 -23.71 -8.22 2.75
N ASN A 164 -24.54 -8.61 3.73
CA ASN A 164 -25.71 -7.83 4.15
C ASN A 164 -25.45 -6.88 5.35
N ASN A 165 -24.19 -6.71 5.74
CA ASN A 165 -23.84 -5.80 6.84
C ASN A 165 -23.99 -4.33 6.43
N PRO A 166 -24.17 -3.41 7.39
CA PRO A 166 -24.11 -1.99 7.11
C PRO A 166 -22.71 -1.56 6.62
N TYR A 167 -22.65 -0.41 5.95
CA TYR A 167 -21.40 0.24 5.59
C TYR A 167 -20.65 0.70 6.85
N GLU A 168 -19.35 0.41 6.87
CA GLU A 168 -18.39 0.88 7.87
C GLU A 168 -17.30 1.70 7.17
N ILE A 169 -16.78 2.72 7.85
CA ILE A 169 -15.64 3.50 7.37
C ILE A 169 -14.40 2.61 7.47
N ILE A 170 -13.65 2.51 6.37
CA ILE A 170 -12.39 1.76 6.29
C ILE A 170 -11.18 2.65 6.01
N ASP A 171 -11.38 3.89 5.54
CA ASP A 171 -10.30 4.85 5.36
C ASP A 171 -10.84 6.30 5.33
N ASP A 172 -9.97 7.24 5.68
CA ASP A 172 -10.15 8.70 5.57
C ASP A 172 -8.86 9.29 5.01
N THR A 173 -8.91 9.73 3.75
CA THR A 173 -7.71 10.03 2.98
C THR A 173 -7.90 11.21 2.05
N SER A 174 -6.82 11.97 1.79
CA SER A 174 -6.78 12.97 0.72
C SER A 174 -6.33 12.39 -0.63
N ALA A 175 -5.93 11.11 -0.66
CA ALA A 175 -5.53 10.42 -1.87
C ALA A 175 -6.74 9.97 -2.70
N GLN A 176 -6.58 9.87 -4.01
CA GLN A 176 -7.61 9.39 -4.94
C GLN A 176 -7.55 7.86 -5.18
N LYS A 177 -6.85 7.16 -4.29
CA LYS A 177 -6.74 5.70 -4.28
C LYS A 177 -6.41 5.17 -2.90
N ILE A 178 -6.82 3.92 -2.64
CA ILE A 178 -6.36 3.12 -1.51
C ILE A 178 -5.81 1.78 -2.00
N GLU A 179 -4.92 1.21 -1.18
CA GLU A 179 -4.34 -0.12 -1.42
C GLU A 179 -4.60 -1.00 -0.21
N LEU A 180 -5.30 -2.11 -0.42
CA LEU A 180 -5.69 -3.07 0.62
C LEU A 180 -4.90 -4.37 0.43
N LEU A 181 -4.27 -4.91 1.47
CA LEU A 181 -3.54 -6.17 1.37
C LEU A 181 -4.50 -7.35 1.34
N TYR A 182 -4.11 -8.42 0.63
CA TYR A 182 -4.87 -9.67 0.62
C TYR A 182 -4.97 -10.29 2.01
N GLN A 183 -3.94 -10.12 2.84
CA GLN A 183 -3.98 -10.48 4.25
C GLN A 183 -5.13 -9.77 5.01
N ASP A 184 -5.34 -8.47 4.79
CA ASP A 184 -6.39 -7.70 5.50
C ASP A 184 -7.78 -8.21 5.15
N PHE A 185 -7.99 -8.66 3.91
CA PHE A 185 -9.23 -9.31 3.51
C PHE A 185 -9.45 -10.63 4.26
N LEU A 186 -8.42 -11.45 4.46
CA LEU A 186 -8.56 -12.68 5.26
C LEU A 186 -8.93 -12.38 6.71
N ASP A 187 -8.20 -11.45 7.33
CA ASP A 187 -8.32 -11.18 8.76
C ASP A 187 -9.66 -10.52 9.11
N ASN A 188 -10.16 -9.62 8.26
CA ASN A 188 -11.34 -8.81 8.58
C ASN A 188 -12.65 -9.34 7.96
N ILE A 189 -12.61 -9.99 6.79
CA ILE A 189 -13.84 -10.46 6.14
C ILE A 189 -14.28 -11.81 6.69
N PHE A 190 -13.31 -12.70 6.88
CA PHE A 190 -13.62 -14.09 7.17
C PHE A 190 -13.49 -14.48 8.64
N GLU A 191 -13.19 -13.53 9.54
CA GLU A 191 -13.00 -13.75 10.98
C GLU A 191 -14.10 -14.62 11.59
N ASN A 192 -15.34 -14.41 11.17
CA ASN A 192 -16.52 -15.12 11.66
C ASN A 192 -17.32 -15.81 10.53
N SER A 193 -16.73 -15.95 9.34
CA SER A 193 -17.38 -16.59 8.19
C SER A 193 -16.80 -17.98 7.96
N THR A 194 -17.65 -18.96 7.69
CA THR A 194 -17.26 -20.30 7.20
C THR A 194 -17.29 -20.39 5.68
N SER A 195 -17.74 -19.33 5.00
CA SER A 195 -17.79 -19.27 3.54
C SER A 195 -16.39 -19.27 2.93
N LYS A 196 -16.26 -19.87 1.75
CA LYS A 196 -15.04 -19.78 0.93
C LYS A 196 -14.97 -18.48 0.13
N THR A 197 -16.12 -17.88 -0.12
CA THR A 197 -16.26 -16.64 -0.88
C THR A 197 -17.15 -15.67 -0.11
N GLU A 198 -16.76 -14.41 -0.09
CA GLU A 198 -17.53 -13.31 0.48
C GLU A 198 -17.56 -12.13 -0.51
N ILE A 199 -18.58 -11.29 -0.39
CA ILE A 199 -18.75 -10.11 -1.23
C ILE A 199 -18.46 -8.87 -0.42
N VAL A 200 -17.56 -8.03 -0.92
CA VAL A 200 -17.31 -6.69 -0.40
C VAL A 200 -17.87 -5.67 -1.35
N GLN A 201 -18.60 -4.69 -0.83
CA GLN A 201 -19.05 -3.55 -1.61
C GLN A 201 -18.40 -2.29 -1.06
N PHE A 202 -17.89 -1.45 -1.95
CA PHE A 202 -17.26 -0.17 -1.61
C PHE A 202 -18.05 1.01 -2.14
N THR A 203 -18.12 2.07 -1.33
CA THR A 203 -18.69 3.37 -1.68
C THR A 203 -17.85 4.48 -1.05
N ILE A 204 -17.87 5.70 -1.59
CA ILE A 204 -16.97 6.79 -1.17
C ILE A 204 -17.73 8.10 -1.11
N ASP A 205 -17.49 8.88 -0.06
CA ASP A 205 -17.93 10.28 0.03
C ASP A 205 -16.72 11.21 -0.10
N ALA A 206 -16.83 12.26 -0.90
CA ALA A 206 -15.93 13.41 -0.86
C ALA A 206 -16.49 14.44 0.14
N THR A 207 -15.63 15.08 0.94
CA THR A 207 -16.04 16.06 1.94
C THR A 207 -15.06 17.21 2.07
N ASP A 208 -15.61 18.41 2.31
CA ASP A 208 -14.91 19.63 2.74
C ASP A 208 -14.98 19.82 4.28
N ASN A 209 -15.42 18.80 5.02
CA ASN A 209 -15.72 18.77 6.47
C ASN A 209 -17.04 19.45 6.90
N LYS A 210 -17.82 20.00 5.98
CA LYS A 210 -19.13 20.61 6.26
C LYS A 210 -20.22 19.89 5.47
N ASP A 211 -19.99 19.68 4.19
CA ASP A 211 -20.83 18.99 3.23
C ASP A 211 -20.16 17.70 2.72
N THR A 212 -20.98 16.80 2.21
CA THR A 212 -20.51 15.56 1.59
C THR A 212 -21.20 15.32 0.27
N VAL A 213 -20.47 14.78 -0.70
CA VAL A 213 -21.00 14.29 -1.97
C VAL A 213 -20.57 12.86 -2.20
N ARG A 214 -21.57 12.02 -2.50
CA ARG A 214 -21.38 10.60 -2.81
C ARG A 214 -20.80 10.42 -4.21
N ILE A 215 -19.85 9.50 -4.35
CA ILE A 215 -19.31 9.08 -5.63
C ILE A 215 -20.43 8.66 -6.61
N SER A 216 -20.26 8.99 -7.88
CA SER A 216 -21.24 8.65 -8.91
C SER A 216 -21.14 7.20 -9.38
N GLY A 217 -22.30 6.65 -9.76
CA GLY A 217 -22.43 5.29 -10.27
C GLY A 217 -22.68 4.26 -9.15
N ASN A 218 -22.72 3.00 -9.53
CA ASN A 218 -22.95 1.89 -8.60
C ASN A 218 -21.73 1.67 -7.69
N ASP A 219 -21.96 1.03 -6.55
CA ASP A 219 -20.90 0.57 -5.65
C ASP A 219 -19.94 -0.40 -6.36
N ARG A 220 -18.70 -0.46 -5.89
CA ARG A 220 -17.69 -1.41 -6.43
C ARG A 220 -17.80 -2.73 -5.70
N ILE A 221 -18.09 -3.80 -6.44
CA ILE A 221 -18.27 -5.14 -5.90
C ILE A 221 -16.99 -5.94 -6.10
N VAL A 222 -16.47 -6.49 -5.01
CA VAL A 222 -15.30 -7.36 -5.03
C VAL A 222 -15.68 -8.72 -4.46
N TYR A 223 -15.55 -9.75 -5.28
CA TYR A 223 -15.68 -11.13 -4.85
C TYR A 223 -14.35 -11.60 -4.27
N VAL A 224 -14.31 -11.90 -2.98
CA VAL A 224 -13.10 -12.35 -2.31
C VAL A 224 -13.19 -13.86 -2.12
N ASP A 225 -12.29 -14.60 -2.77
CA ASP A 225 -12.24 -16.06 -2.74
C ASP A 225 -10.97 -16.53 -2.01
N ARG A 226 -11.16 -17.28 -0.91
CA ARG A 226 -10.09 -17.89 -0.11
C ARG A 226 -10.01 -19.42 -0.30
N THR A 227 -10.61 -19.97 -1.35
CA THR A 227 -10.61 -21.42 -1.61
C THR A 227 -9.20 -21.98 -1.66
N ASP A 228 -8.28 -21.32 -2.36
CA ASP A 228 -6.90 -21.76 -2.51
C ASP A 228 -6.13 -21.64 -1.17
N TYR A 229 -6.37 -20.58 -0.40
CA TYR A 229 -5.79 -20.40 0.93
C TYR A 229 -6.22 -21.48 1.95
N LEU A 230 -7.47 -21.92 1.90
CA LEU A 230 -7.99 -23.00 2.76
C LEU A 230 -7.66 -24.40 2.22
N SER A 231 -7.06 -24.49 1.05
CA SER A 231 -6.71 -25.77 0.45
C SER A 231 -5.55 -26.40 1.20
N ILE A 232 -5.74 -27.64 1.63
CA ILE A 232 -4.67 -28.49 2.17
C ILE A 232 -3.70 -28.93 1.04
N ASP A 233 -4.07 -28.68 -0.22
CA ASP A 233 -3.38 -29.08 -1.44
C ASP A 233 -2.49 -27.98 -2.04
N GLU A 234 -2.08 -26.97 -1.27
CA GLU A 234 -0.90 -26.18 -1.66
C GLU A 234 0.39 -27.00 -1.46
N GLN A 235 0.42 -28.22 -2.01
CA GLN A 235 1.66 -28.86 -2.40
C GLN A 235 2.27 -27.94 -3.45
N VAL A 236 3.27 -27.17 -3.04
CA VAL A 236 4.16 -26.47 -3.94
C VAL A 236 4.86 -27.54 -4.78
N TYR A 237 4.23 -27.93 -5.89
CA TYR A 237 4.82 -28.88 -6.81
C TYR A 237 6.09 -28.27 -7.39
N PRO A 238 7.20 -29.02 -7.43
CA PRO A 238 8.40 -28.56 -8.08
C PRO A 238 8.10 -28.16 -9.53
N LYS A 239 8.58 -26.98 -9.98
CA LYS A 239 8.33 -26.53 -11.36
C LYS A 239 9.21 -27.22 -12.40
N SER A 240 10.20 -27.99 -11.97
CA SER A 240 11.18 -28.67 -12.83
C SER A 240 11.70 -29.93 -12.17
N TYR A 241 12.17 -30.89 -12.98
CA TYR A 241 12.91 -32.04 -12.49
C TYR A 241 14.20 -31.61 -11.79
N ALA A 242 14.48 -32.19 -10.63
CA ALA A 242 15.74 -31.97 -9.91
C ALA A 242 16.23 -33.25 -9.23
N LEU A 243 17.55 -33.46 -9.20
CA LEU A 243 18.20 -34.49 -8.40
C LEU A 243 19.18 -33.80 -7.45
N TYR A 244 19.04 -34.05 -6.14
CA TYR A 244 19.83 -33.40 -5.10
C TYR A 244 21.03 -34.25 -4.67
N ALA A 245 21.97 -33.61 -3.97
CA ALA A 245 23.05 -34.32 -3.29
C ALA A 245 22.46 -35.26 -2.24
N ASN A 246 23.01 -36.47 -2.13
CA ASN A 246 22.60 -37.41 -1.10
C ASN A 246 23.10 -36.94 0.28
N PHE A 247 22.35 -37.24 1.33
CA PHE A 247 22.73 -36.91 2.71
C PHE A 247 22.50 -38.10 3.65
N PRO A 248 23.49 -38.45 4.50
CA PRO A 248 24.85 -37.91 4.54
C PRO A 248 25.68 -38.32 3.30
N ASN A 249 26.77 -37.59 3.02
CA ASN A 249 27.79 -37.95 2.03
C ASN A 249 29.15 -37.35 2.47
N PRO A 250 30.16 -38.16 2.85
CA PRO A 250 30.17 -39.62 2.86
C PRO A 250 29.14 -40.25 3.83
N PHE A 251 28.76 -41.51 3.61
CA PHE A 251 27.74 -42.20 4.43
C PHE A 251 28.19 -43.59 4.90
N ASN A 252 27.57 -44.12 5.97
CA ASN A 252 27.81 -45.47 6.49
C ASN A 252 26.57 -46.02 7.23
N PRO A 253 25.97 -47.15 6.82
CA PRO A 253 25.77 -47.59 5.44
C PRO A 253 24.53 -46.95 4.81
N ARG A 254 23.87 -46.01 5.51
CA ARG A 254 22.60 -45.40 5.08
C ARG A 254 22.79 -43.98 4.53
N THR A 255 22.18 -43.70 3.39
CA THR A 255 22.04 -42.34 2.84
C THR A 255 20.65 -42.13 2.25
N GLN A 256 20.25 -40.87 2.13
CA GLN A 256 19.00 -40.46 1.51
C GLN A 256 19.27 -39.69 0.22
N ILE A 257 18.51 -40.00 -0.82
CA ILE A 257 18.57 -39.37 -2.13
C ILE A 257 17.24 -38.66 -2.37
N ARG A 258 17.30 -37.33 -2.52
CA ARG A 258 16.14 -36.48 -2.79
C ARG A 258 16.05 -36.15 -4.28
N PHE A 259 14.84 -36.10 -4.81
CA PHE A 259 14.56 -35.63 -6.16
C PHE A 259 13.15 -35.07 -6.28
N ASP A 260 12.93 -34.27 -7.32
CA ASP A 260 11.70 -33.54 -7.57
C ASP A 260 11.11 -33.92 -8.92
N LEU A 261 9.79 -34.10 -8.97
CA LEU A 261 9.02 -34.38 -10.18
C LEU A 261 7.95 -33.27 -10.37
N PRO A 262 7.94 -32.56 -11.51
CA PRO A 262 6.92 -31.55 -11.79
C PRO A 262 5.58 -32.14 -12.22
N ILE A 263 5.60 -33.34 -12.78
CA ILE A 263 4.42 -34.06 -13.28
C ILE A 263 4.53 -35.54 -12.90
N MET A 264 3.41 -36.26 -12.95
CA MET A 264 3.40 -37.71 -12.76
C MET A 264 4.17 -38.40 -13.90
N THR A 265 5.14 -39.26 -13.56
CA THR A 265 6.00 -39.93 -14.55
C THR A 265 6.55 -41.25 -14.02
N ASN A 266 6.98 -42.12 -14.93
CA ASN A 266 7.84 -43.25 -14.59
C ASN A 266 9.25 -42.75 -14.23
N VAL A 267 9.82 -43.29 -13.15
CA VAL A 267 11.13 -42.90 -12.64
C VAL A 267 11.98 -44.14 -12.38
N ASP A 268 13.20 -44.13 -12.89
CA ASP A 268 14.26 -45.07 -12.52
C ASP A 268 15.38 -44.31 -11.80
N LEU A 269 15.64 -44.67 -10.54
CA LEU A 269 16.85 -44.25 -9.82
C LEU A 269 17.83 -45.44 -9.77
N ILE A 270 18.94 -45.31 -10.50
CA ILE A 270 19.92 -46.38 -10.68
C ILE A 270 21.24 -46.00 -10.02
N ILE A 271 21.78 -46.90 -9.21
CA ILE A 271 23.10 -46.77 -8.61
C ILE A 271 24.10 -47.62 -9.38
N TYR A 272 25.24 -47.04 -9.71
CA TYR A 272 26.34 -47.66 -10.42
C TYR A 272 27.62 -47.63 -9.59
N ASN A 273 28.49 -48.62 -9.77
CA ASN A 273 29.88 -48.52 -9.35
C ASN A 273 30.72 -47.75 -10.40
N MET A 274 32.01 -47.53 -10.11
CA MET A 274 32.91 -46.81 -11.02
C MET A 274 33.23 -47.55 -12.32
N LEU A 275 32.91 -48.85 -12.42
CA LEU A 275 33.02 -49.63 -13.67
C LEU A 275 31.75 -49.51 -14.55
N GLY A 276 30.75 -48.74 -14.11
CA GLY A 276 29.47 -48.61 -14.82
C GLY A 276 28.51 -49.79 -14.62
N GLN A 277 28.81 -50.71 -13.70
CA GLN A 277 27.92 -51.82 -13.39
C GLN A 277 26.76 -51.33 -12.53
N LYS A 278 25.53 -51.74 -12.88
CA LYS A 278 24.34 -51.47 -12.08
C LYS A 278 24.39 -52.25 -10.77
N ILE A 279 24.30 -51.53 -9.66
CA ILE A 279 24.37 -52.06 -8.31
C ILE A 279 22.97 -52.19 -7.72
N LYS A 280 22.18 -51.11 -7.80
CA LYS A 280 20.82 -51.06 -7.27
C LYS A 280 19.91 -50.28 -8.21
N THR A 281 18.69 -50.76 -8.41
CA THR A 281 17.67 -50.07 -9.20
C THR A 281 16.41 -49.88 -8.36
N PHE A 282 15.97 -48.63 -8.23
CA PHE A 282 14.66 -48.30 -7.71
C PHE A 282 13.76 -47.88 -8.87
N LYS A 283 12.74 -48.70 -9.15
CA LYS A 283 11.75 -48.42 -10.20
C LYS A 283 10.46 -47.93 -9.57
N MET A 284 9.98 -46.79 -10.02
CA MET A 284 8.71 -46.21 -9.60
C MET A 284 7.87 -45.98 -10.85
N GLN A 285 6.84 -46.80 -11.04
CA GLN A 285 5.88 -46.63 -12.12
C GLN A 285 4.82 -45.60 -11.67
N ASN A 286 4.51 -44.62 -12.52
CA ASN A 286 3.56 -43.54 -12.25
C ASN A 286 3.80 -42.81 -10.91
N ALA A 287 5.06 -42.45 -10.62
CA ALA A 287 5.37 -41.64 -9.44
C ALA A 287 4.67 -40.29 -9.55
N SER A 288 3.94 -39.89 -8.50
CA SER A 288 3.21 -38.62 -8.47
C SER A 288 4.15 -37.41 -8.60
N ALA A 289 3.64 -36.29 -9.09
CA ALA A 289 4.34 -35.01 -8.96
C ALA A 289 4.63 -34.70 -7.48
N GLY A 290 5.73 -33.99 -7.20
CA GLY A 290 6.14 -33.63 -5.85
C GLY A 290 7.60 -33.95 -5.54
N ASN A 291 7.98 -33.78 -4.27
CA ASN A 291 9.29 -34.13 -3.76
C ASN A 291 9.32 -35.60 -3.30
N HIS A 292 10.38 -36.30 -3.65
CA HIS A 292 10.58 -37.72 -3.33
C HIS A 292 11.88 -37.94 -2.58
N LEU A 293 11.88 -38.98 -1.73
CA LEU A 293 13.01 -39.36 -0.88
C LEU A 293 13.21 -40.88 -0.94
N ILE A 294 14.36 -41.32 -1.46
CA ILE A 294 14.76 -42.74 -1.45
C ILE A 294 15.87 -42.94 -0.43
N THR A 295 15.76 -43.98 0.39
CA THR A 295 16.84 -44.40 1.29
C THR A 295 17.59 -45.58 0.69
N TRP A 296 18.91 -45.47 0.61
CA TRP A 296 19.79 -46.57 0.22
C TRP A 296 20.67 -47.00 1.40
N ASN A 297 20.70 -48.31 1.67
CA ASN A 297 21.43 -48.91 2.79
C ASN A 297 22.69 -49.69 2.33
N ALA A 298 23.36 -49.22 1.26
CA ALA A 298 24.57 -49.85 0.71
C ALA A 298 24.40 -51.33 0.31
N THR A 299 23.26 -51.70 -0.28
CA THR A 299 23.01 -53.05 -0.79
C THR A 299 22.81 -53.05 -2.30
N ASN A 300 23.07 -54.20 -2.94
CA ASN A 300 22.76 -54.40 -4.35
C ASN A 300 21.29 -54.86 -4.56
N ASP A 301 20.91 -55.13 -5.81
CA ASP A 301 19.57 -55.61 -6.16
C ASP A 301 19.21 -56.95 -5.51
N LEU A 302 20.20 -57.79 -5.20
CA LEU A 302 20.02 -59.06 -4.45
C LEU A 302 19.96 -58.87 -2.93
N GLY A 303 20.08 -57.63 -2.43
CA GLY A 303 20.06 -57.32 -0.99
C GLY A 303 21.41 -57.50 -0.28
N ASN A 304 22.47 -57.91 -1.00
CA ASN A 304 23.79 -58.10 -0.41
C ASN A 304 24.51 -56.76 -0.20
N PRO A 305 25.25 -56.56 0.91
CA PRO A 305 26.07 -55.38 1.13
C PRO A 305 27.12 -55.19 0.03
N VAL A 306 27.43 -53.92 -0.29
CA VAL A 306 28.46 -53.56 -1.27
C VAL A 306 29.70 -53.00 -0.58
N SER A 307 30.86 -53.09 -1.24
CA SER A 307 32.12 -52.62 -0.67
C SER A 307 32.17 -51.09 -0.54
N ALA A 308 32.92 -50.59 0.45
CA ALA A 308 33.21 -49.16 0.56
C ALA A 308 33.87 -48.61 -0.72
N GLY A 309 33.58 -47.36 -1.07
CA GLY A 309 34.07 -46.76 -2.30
C GLY A 309 33.16 -45.69 -2.88
N VAL A 310 33.46 -45.29 -4.11
CA VAL A 310 32.71 -44.27 -4.86
C VAL A 310 31.62 -44.94 -5.68
N TYR A 311 30.43 -44.37 -5.62
CA TYR A 311 29.27 -44.77 -6.42
C TYR A 311 28.67 -43.57 -7.14
N LEU A 312 28.02 -43.83 -8.27
CA LEU A 312 27.21 -42.85 -8.98
C LEU A 312 25.74 -43.23 -8.83
N TYR A 313 24.86 -42.25 -8.69
CA TYR A 313 23.43 -42.45 -8.76
C TYR A 313 22.83 -41.54 -9.83
N GLN A 314 21.92 -42.09 -10.61
CA GLN A 314 21.33 -41.45 -11.77
C GLN A 314 19.81 -41.54 -11.70
N LEU A 315 19.16 -40.39 -11.84
CA LEU A 315 17.71 -40.27 -11.99
C LEU A 315 17.37 -40.18 -13.48
N GLN A 316 16.42 -41.01 -13.92
CA GLN A 316 15.86 -40.98 -15.27
C GLN A 316 14.33 -40.83 -15.18
N ALA A 317 13.77 -39.82 -15.85
CA ALA A 317 12.32 -39.55 -15.90
C ALA A 317 11.97 -38.71 -17.14
N GLU A 318 11.01 -39.11 -17.99
CA GLU A 318 10.51 -38.30 -19.15
C GLU A 318 11.60 -37.49 -19.92
N GLY A 319 12.69 -38.15 -20.32
CA GLY A 319 13.80 -37.50 -21.05
C GLY A 319 14.79 -36.69 -20.17
N PHE A 320 14.47 -36.44 -18.90
CA PHE A 320 15.41 -35.92 -17.90
C PHE A 320 16.37 -37.02 -17.42
N VAL A 321 17.67 -36.76 -17.52
CA VAL A 321 18.71 -37.62 -16.96
C VAL A 321 19.69 -36.77 -16.16
N LYS A 322 19.85 -37.08 -14.86
CA LYS A 322 20.82 -36.40 -14.00
C LYS A 322 21.59 -37.41 -13.18
N THR A 323 22.91 -37.24 -13.10
CA THR A 323 23.82 -38.12 -12.34
C THR A 323 24.57 -37.34 -11.27
N LYS A 324 24.78 -37.95 -10.11
CA LYS A 324 25.59 -37.42 -9.01
C LYS A 324 26.44 -38.52 -8.38
N LYS A 325 27.45 -38.11 -7.60
CA LYS A 325 28.44 -38.98 -6.95
C LYS A 325 28.18 -39.08 -5.45
N MET A 326 28.37 -40.26 -4.88
CA MET A 326 28.34 -40.51 -3.43
C MET A 326 29.52 -41.40 -2.99
N ILE A 327 29.87 -41.31 -1.70
CA ILE A 327 31.01 -42.02 -1.11
C ILE A 327 30.50 -42.85 0.07
N LEU A 328 30.64 -44.17 -0.03
CA LEU A 328 30.35 -45.12 1.06
C LEU A 328 31.62 -45.33 1.89
N LEU A 329 31.52 -45.10 3.20
CA LEU A 329 32.53 -45.46 4.18
C LEU A 329 32.25 -46.85 4.78
N LYS A 330 33.29 -47.44 5.36
CA LYS A 330 33.21 -48.66 6.14
C LYS A 330 32.99 -48.36 7.62
#